data_AF-A0A1Z4QJB4-F1
#
_entry.id   AF-A0A1Z4QJB4-F1
#
_cell.length_a   1.000
_cell.length_b   1.000
_cell.length_c   1.000
_cell.angle_alpha   90.00
_cell.angle_beta   90.00
_cell.angle_gamma   90.00
#
_symmetry.space_group_name_H-M   'P 1'
#
loop_
_entity.id
_entity.type
_entity.pdbx_description
1 polymer ?
#
loop_
_entity_poly.entity_id
_entity_poly.type
_entity_poly.pdbx_seq_one_letter_code
_entity_poly.pdbx_strand_id
1 'polypeptide(L)' 'MTDDEIDTSDIPPLTEEFFSKARWRKPVSSPSVLIAVDAETLAWFQAQGEDYEKRMAAALRIYAEAHKQSA' A
#
# COMPACT_ATOMS: atom_id res chain seq x y z
N MET A 1 -5.86 36.33 -10.12
CA MET A 1 -5.03 35.14 -9.95
C MET A 1 -4.79 34.52 -11.30
N THR A 2 -3.76 35.06 -11.97
CA THR A 2 -3.07 34.46 -13.10
C THR A 2 -1.88 33.66 -12.58
N ASP A 3 -1.38 32.72 -13.37
CA ASP A 3 -0.20 31.92 -12.99
C ASP A 3 1.02 32.81 -12.68
N ASP A 4 1.15 33.95 -13.37
CA ASP A 4 2.22 34.93 -13.14
C ASP A 4 2.15 35.63 -11.76
N GLU A 5 1.02 35.56 -11.06
CA GLU A 5 0.85 36.11 -9.70
C GLU A 5 1.29 35.11 -8.61
N ILE A 6 1.73 33.90 -8.99
CA ILE A 6 2.19 32.87 -8.06
C ILE A 6 3.69 33.07 -7.77
N ASP A 7 4.03 33.36 -6.51
CA ASP A 7 5.43 33.40 -6.06
C ASP A 7 5.99 31.98 -5.93
N THR A 8 7.07 31.71 -6.66
CA THR A 8 7.80 30.43 -6.64
C THR A 8 9.25 30.61 -6.18
N SER A 9 9.58 31.73 -5.54
CA SER A 9 10.96 32.07 -5.14
C SER A 9 11.55 31.13 -4.08
N ASP A 10 10.69 30.41 -3.37
CA ASP A 10 11.03 29.47 -2.30
C ASP A 10 11.30 28.03 -2.81
N ILE A 11 10.94 27.72 -4.06
CA ILE A 11 11.05 26.38 -4.63
C ILE A 11 11.89 26.35 -5.92
N PRO A 12 12.79 25.37 -6.09
CA PRO A 12 13.59 25.25 -7.30
C PRO A 12 12.74 24.82 -8.50
N PRO A 13 13.08 25.26 -9.73
CA PRO A 13 12.38 24.84 -10.94
C PRO A 13 12.59 23.34 -11.22
N LEU A 14 11.53 22.64 -11.61
CA LEU A 14 11.60 21.24 -12.01
C LEU A 14 12.18 21.12 -13.43
N THR A 15 13.43 20.65 -13.53
CA THR A 15 14.15 20.52 -14.81
C THR A 15 13.86 19.19 -15.51
N GLU A 16 14.21 19.09 -16.79
CA GLU A 16 14.12 17.84 -17.53
C GLU A 16 14.99 16.72 -16.91
N GLU A 17 16.12 17.08 -16.32
CA GLU A 17 16.95 16.15 -15.54
C GLU A 17 16.21 15.57 -14.32
N PHE A 18 15.41 16.39 -13.62
CA PHE A 18 14.56 15.92 -12.52
C PHE A 18 13.58 14.85 -13.01
N PHE A 19 12.87 15.11 -14.11
CA PHE A 19 11.90 14.18 -14.67
C PHE A 19 12.55 12.91 -15.22
N SER A 20 13.76 12.98 -15.79
CA SER A 20 14.50 11.81 -16.29
C SER A 20 14.83 10.78 -15.19
N LYS A 21 15.07 11.26 -13.97
CA LYS A 21 15.41 10.43 -12.80
C LYS A 21 14.18 10.07 -11.96
N ALA A 22 13.07 10.78 -12.16
CA ALA A 22 11.85 10.55 -11.42
C ALA A 22 11.36 9.10 -11.61
N ARG A 23 10.83 8.53 -10.52
CA ARG A 23 10.20 7.20 -10.52
C ARG A 23 8.73 7.38 -10.20
N TRP A 24 7.89 7.13 -11.20
CA TRP A 24 6.46 7.16 -11.00
C TRP A 24 6.05 5.95 -10.13
N ARG A 25 5.42 6.22 -9.00
CA ARG A 25 4.84 5.18 -8.14
C ARG A 25 3.32 5.25 -8.30
N LYS A 26 2.72 4.23 -8.89
CA LYS A 26 1.26 4.06 -8.76
C LYS A 26 0.94 3.80 -7.29
N PRO A 27 -0.10 4.42 -6.74
CA PRO A 27 -0.69 3.96 -5.50
C PRO A 27 -1.03 2.48 -5.66
N VAL A 28 -0.48 1.64 -4.80
CA VAL A 28 -0.84 0.21 -4.78
C VAL A 28 -2.28 0.17 -4.31
N SER A 29 -3.21 -0.11 -5.23
CA SER A 29 -4.59 -0.37 -4.85
C SER A 29 -4.61 -1.72 -4.13
N SER A 30 -4.84 -1.68 -2.82
CA SER A 30 -5.16 -2.88 -2.04
C SER A 30 -6.65 -3.16 -2.24
N PRO A 31 -7.06 -4.15 -3.05
CA PRO A 31 -8.46 -4.46 -3.21
C PRO A 31 -9.03 -4.89 -1.85
N SER A 32 -10.16 -4.30 -1.46
CA SER A 32 -10.94 -4.81 -0.34
C SER A 32 -11.74 -6.02 -0.83
N VAL A 33 -11.53 -7.16 -0.18
CA VAL A 33 -12.24 -8.41 -0.49
C VAL A 33 -12.85 -8.97 0.78
N LEU A 34 -14.07 -9.48 0.67
CA LEU A 34 -14.74 -10.22 1.75
C LEU A 34 -14.28 -11.68 1.70
N ILE A 35 -13.73 -12.18 2.81
CA ILE A 35 -13.27 -13.57 2.94
C ILE A 35 -14.09 -14.23 4.04
N ALA A 36 -14.64 -15.40 3.76
CA ALA A 36 -15.26 -16.23 4.78
C ALA A 36 -14.18 -16.96 5.59
N VAL A 37 -14.23 -16.82 6.91
CA VAL A 37 -13.38 -17.50 7.88
C VAL A 37 -14.26 -18.07 8.98
N ASP A 38 -13.84 -19.19 9.58
CA ASP A 38 -14.55 -19.77 10.70
C ASP A 38 -14.45 -18.87 11.95
N ALA A 39 -15.40 -19.06 12.87
CA ALA A 39 -15.53 -18.21 14.05
C ALA A 39 -14.34 -18.33 15.01
N GLU A 40 -13.71 -19.50 15.11
CA GLU A 40 -12.59 -19.74 16.03
C GLU A 40 -11.33 -19.03 15.52
N THR A 41 -11.03 -19.17 14.23
CA THR A 41 -9.92 -18.47 13.58
C THR A 41 -10.07 -16.96 13.69
N LEU A 42 -11.28 -16.43 13.44
CA LEU A 42 -11.52 -14.99 13.56
C LEU A 42 -11.31 -14.51 15.00
N ALA A 43 -11.87 -15.23 15.98
CA ALA A 43 -11.71 -14.90 17.40
C ALA A 43 -10.24 -14.92 17.83
N TRP A 44 -9.46 -15.89 17.36
CA TRP A 44 -8.03 -15.98 17.64
C TRP A 44 -7.24 -14.77 17.09
N PHE A 45 -7.57 -14.29 15.90
CA PHE A 45 -6.95 -13.08 15.34
C PHE A 45 -7.38 -11.84 16.12
N GLN A 46 -8.67 -11.67 16.41
CA GLN A 46 -9.19 -10.53 17.19
C GLN A 46 -8.57 -10.42 18.58
N ALA A 47 -8.27 -11.56 19.23
CA ALA A 47 -7.59 -11.60 20.52
C ALA A 47 -6.16 -11.02 20.50
N GLN A 48 -5.57 -10.82 19.31
CA GLN A 48 -4.20 -10.27 19.16
C GLN A 48 -4.17 -8.73 19.11
N GLY A 49 -5.33 -8.07 19.21
CA GLY A 49 -5.45 -6.62 19.28
C GLY A 49 -6.02 -5.98 18.01
N GLU A 50 -6.00 -4.65 17.97
CA GLU A 50 -6.69 -3.84 16.95
C GLU A 50 -6.15 -4.02 15.53
N ASP A 51 -4.90 -4.49 15.37
CA ASP A 51 -4.27 -4.74 14.08
C ASP A 51 -4.53 -6.15 13.52
N TYR A 52 -5.55 -6.86 14.00
CA TYR A 52 -5.82 -8.25 13.60
C TYR A 52 -6.02 -8.42 12.08
N GLU A 53 -6.67 -7.46 11.40
CA GLU A 53 -6.85 -7.49 9.95
C GLU A 53 -5.51 -7.46 9.19
N LYS A 54 -4.54 -6.65 9.65
CA LYS A 54 -3.19 -6.60 9.07
C LYS A 54 -2.45 -7.92 9.27
N ARG A 55 -2.63 -8.56 10.43
CA ARG A 55 -2.04 -9.87 10.74
C ARG A 55 -2.64 -10.97 9.87
N MET A 56 -3.96 -10.95 9.65
CA MET A 56 -4.64 -11.86 8.72
C MET A 56 -4.10 -11.69 7.30
N ALA A 57 -3.98 -10.45 6.82
CA ALA A 57 -3.42 -10.17 5.49
C ALA A 57 -1.96 -10.67 5.35
N ALA A 58 -1.13 -10.50 6.38
CA ALA A 58 0.23 -11.02 6.39
C ALA A 58 0.27 -12.56 6.35
N ALA A 59 -0.59 -13.24 7.11
CA ALA A 59 -0.69 -14.70 7.10
C ALA A 59 -1.09 -15.24 5.72
N LEU A 60 -2.09 -14.64 5.08
CA LEU A 60 -2.51 -15.00 3.72
C LEU A 60 -1.37 -14.82 2.72
N ARG A 61 -0.58 -13.75 2.85
CA ARG A 61 0.58 -13.50 2.00
C ARG A 61 1.67 -14.56 2.17
N ILE A 62 2.03 -14.89 3.41
CA ILE A 62 3.03 -15.92 3.72
C ILE A 62 2.60 -17.26 3.13
N TYR A 63 1.33 -17.64 3.32
CA TYR A 63 0.78 -18.86 2.74
C TYR A 63 0.90 -18.87 1.21
N ALA A 64 0.49 -17.78 0.56
CA ALA A 64 0.57 -17.67 -0.90
C ALA A 64 2.01 -17.73 -1.43
N GLU A 65 2.97 -17.08 -0.76
CA GLU A 65 4.38 -17.10 -1.14
C GLU A 65 4.99 -18.50 -1.00
N ALA A 66 4.68 -19.20 0.10
CA ALA A 66 5.15 -20.57 0.33
C ALA A 66 4.69 -21.55 -0.77
N HIS A 67 3.46 -21.36 -1.29
CA HIS A 67 2.87 -22.27 -2.29
C HIS A 67 3.16 -21.85 -3.74
N LYS A 68 3.62 -20.62 -3.97
CA LYS A 68 4.05 -20.15 -5.31
C LYS A 68 5.40 -20.71 -5.74
N GLN A 69 6.26 -21.12 -4.81
CA GLN A 69 7.59 -21.67 -5.12
C GLN A 69 7.54 -23.18 -5.45
N SER A 70 6.39 -23.82 -5.25
CA SER A 70 6.18 -25.25 -5.52
C SER A 70 5.49 -25.53 -6.85
N ALA A 71 5.25 -24.49 -7.67
CA ALA A 71 4.56 -24.55 -8.96
C ALA A 71 5.46 -24.11 -10.12
#